data_AF-A0A2N1MMI0-F1
#
_entry.id   AF-A0A2N1MMI0-F1
#
_cell.length_a   1.000
_cell.length_b   1.000
_cell.length_c   1.000
_cell.angle_alpha   90.00
_cell.angle_beta   90.00
_cell.angle_gamma   90.00
#
_symmetry.space_group_name_H-M   'P 1'
#
loop_
_entity.id
_entity.type
_entity.pdbx_description
1 polymer ?
#
loop_
_entity_poly.entity_id
_entity_poly.type
_entity_poly.pdbx_seq_one_letter_code
_entity_poly.pdbx_strand_id
1 'polypeptide(L)'
;MEGKEISDYPENLNIKWKDNKLQTSWNQNMCPVQCMIIYINDKPMYQVEFGINFSNKVASNKSPSDAATLLCNNINPESNTRISGSVDNVSHSTLIKKAKTVTKQTLNDFTNMSKLYYNPEDQSILEKIQFSVKDHRFKVKIADENTTAKKQKNEAIVMAIDKGQISRNAYRDLAAIESELPREWAIFDQRMQINKEMRNRIKITTINMPSCNNLDLNENPDIFDPEVVEEVITSIGKGGQRSIKDILRFIVLSLVERKILDLQRPIIYLRISGDGRNVGRKVKHVMVTFAIMDDITNLHRPDHHHTLILYPGCENYDSLSVALSLLRTELRELSEIGINIIGVNWIINLYFSSDWKFLSICLGFNSANSQFFCPWCGISKKQVADLGKQWSISKEMSELKANCNTYDGHHSMPLFDMISLDHWIPDELHVLEIIVKEMNRIKVKFQFWQERESKTWNFTSLVGGDKLKVLQFFDLAIRDPATDSETFKKNAEYWLRLFLTPSIGTPNDKNFVQGLYRPNDLTPYFHVLVYHVHEFMEKTKEWGLKAFSCAPVEKKNHQQVSQFFRKTLRDGGNGMDRKSAIIQILEFENRRLYYTTNDISQQTCSNTINLRV
;
A
#
# COMPACT_ATOMS: atom_id res chain seq x y z
N MET A 1 27.71 26.74 -68.34
CA MET A 1 27.65 25.85 -67.16
C MET A 1 26.23 25.33 -67.07
N GLU A 2 26.06 24.08 -67.45
CA GLU A 2 24.80 23.33 -67.42
C GLU A 2 24.41 23.08 -65.95
N GLY A 3 23.31 23.68 -65.49
CA GLY A 3 22.70 23.32 -64.22
C GLY A 3 21.62 22.27 -64.46
N LYS A 4 21.97 20.98 -64.33
CA LYS A 4 20.97 19.93 -64.15
C LYS A 4 20.40 20.06 -62.73
N GLU A 5 19.12 20.43 -62.61
CA GLU A 5 18.38 20.17 -61.36
C GLU A 5 18.22 18.66 -61.19
N ILE A 6 18.81 18.13 -60.12
CA ILE A 6 18.68 16.73 -59.70
C ILE A 6 17.36 16.62 -58.92
N SER A 7 16.52 15.64 -59.28
CA SER A 7 15.22 15.38 -58.65
C SER A 7 15.34 14.38 -57.50
N ASP A 8 14.86 14.75 -56.31
CA ASP A 8 14.83 13.88 -55.11
C ASP A 8 13.56 12.99 -55.02
N TYR A 9 12.85 12.74 -56.14
CA TYR A 9 11.71 11.81 -56.15
C TYR A 9 12.17 10.38 -56.47
N PRO A 10 11.61 9.34 -55.81
CA PRO A 10 11.95 7.95 -56.12
C PRO A 10 11.62 7.63 -57.57
N GLU A 11 12.53 6.94 -58.27
CA GLU A 11 12.36 6.51 -59.67
C GLU A 11 11.07 5.69 -59.83
N ASN A 12 10.02 6.36 -60.30
CA ASN A 12 8.76 5.73 -60.63
C ASN A 12 8.72 5.55 -62.16
N LEU A 13 8.63 4.31 -62.63
CA LEU A 13 8.72 3.92 -64.06
C LEU A 13 7.72 4.63 -64.99
N ASN A 14 6.69 5.30 -64.44
CA ASN A 14 5.65 6.02 -65.17
C ASN A 14 5.91 7.53 -65.31
N ILE A 15 7.02 8.04 -64.79
CA ILE A 15 7.36 9.47 -64.81
C ILE A 15 8.57 9.69 -65.73
N LYS A 16 8.40 10.48 -66.79
CA LYS A 16 9.50 10.87 -67.70
C LYS A 16 9.66 12.39 -67.73
N TRP A 17 10.89 12.84 -67.56
CA TRP A 17 11.28 14.23 -67.77
C TRP A 17 11.76 14.44 -69.20
N LYS A 18 11.17 15.40 -69.90
CA LYS A 18 11.63 15.82 -71.24
C LYS A 18 11.48 17.33 -71.38
N ASP A 19 12.57 18.04 -71.70
CA ASP A 19 12.59 19.47 -72.00
C ASP A 19 11.89 20.36 -70.94
N ASN A 20 12.23 20.17 -69.65
CA ASN A 20 11.60 20.83 -68.48
C ASN A 20 10.09 20.57 -68.31
N LYS A 21 9.57 19.47 -68.89
CA LYS A 21 8.20 19.00 -68.71
C LYS A 21 8.19 17.65 -68.01
N LEU A 22 7.26 17.49 -67.08
CA LEU A 22 6.98 16.24 -66.37
C LEU A 22 5.82 15.53 -67.05
N GLN A 23 6.07 14.37 -67.67
CA GLN A 23 5.01 13.52 -68.23
C GLN A 23 4.70 12.37 -67.26
N THR A 24 3.41 12.15 -67.01
CA THR A 24 2.89 11.05 -66.18
C THR A 24 1.52 10.61 -66.70
N SER A 25 1.08 9.41 -66.36
CA SER A 25 -0.25 8.91 -66.69
C SER A 25 -1.16 8.96 -65.46
N TRP A 26 -2.40 9.44 -65.63
CA TRP A 26 -3.39 9.47 -64.55
C TRP A 26 -4.43 8.35 -64.76
N ASN A 27 -4.63 7.51 -63.72
CA ASN A 27 -5.56 6.39 -63.60
C ASN A 27 -5.23 5.06 -64.36
N GLN A 28 -6.02 4.01 -64.11
CA GLN A 28 -5.87 2.66 -64.68
C GLN A 28 -6.04 2.59 -66.22
N ASN A 29 -6.60 3.63 -66.85
CA ASN A 29 -6.78 3.76 -68.31
C ASN A 29 -5.64 4.53 -69.00
N MET A 30 -4.56 4.87 -68.27
CA MET A 30 -3.33 5.49 -68.78
C MET A 30 -3.55 6.75 -69.67
N CYS A 31 -4.41 7.67 -69.25
CA CYS A 31 -4.51 8.97 -69.94
C CYS A 31 -3.21 9.78 -69.75
N PRO A 32 -2.53 10.21 -70.82
CA PRO A 32 -1.29 10.96 -70.71
C PRO A 32 -1.55 12.38 -70.18
N VAL A 33 -0.73 12.80 -69.22
CA VAL A 33 -0.74 14.12 -68.60
C VAL A 33 0.67 14.71 -68.64
N GLN A 34 0.77 15.99 -68.98
CA GLN A 34 2.01 16.74 -69.05
C GLN A 34 1.91 17.98 -68.18
N CYS A 35 2.78 18.07 -67.18
CA CYS A 35 2.86 19.20 -66.26
C CYS A 35 4.10 20.04 -66.57
N MET A 36 3.94 21.36 -66.57
CA MET A 36 5.05 22.30 -66.79
C MET A 36 4.86 23.60 -66.01
N ILE A 37 5.97 24.26 -65.69
CA ILE A 37 5.98 25.59 -65.08
C ILE A 37 6.44 26.58 -66.15
N ILE A 38 5.60 27.57 -66.44
CA ILE A 38 5.89 28.65 -67.39
C ILE A 38 6.07 29.93 -66.60
N TYR A 39 7.16 30.66 -66.82
CA TYR A 39 7.37 31.96 -66.18
C TYR A 39 6.90 33.07 -67.12
N ILE A 40 5.86 33.80 -66.71
CA ILE A 40 5.38 35.00 -67.42
C ILE A 40 5.62 36.19 -66.50
N ASN A 41 6.46 37.14 -66.94
CA ASN A 41 6.89 38.31 -66.16
C ASN A 41 7.44 37.92 -64.77
N ASP A 42 8.39 36.97 -64.72
CA ASP A 42 9.01 36.42 -63.51
C ASP A 42 8.05 35.79 -62.48
N LYS A 43 6.78 35.55 -62.86
CA LYS A 43 5.81 34.85 -62.02
C LYS A 43 5.56 33.44 -62.55
N PRO A 44 5.63 32.40 -61.68
CA PRO A 44 5.40 31.02 -62.11
C PRO A 44 3.92 30.79 -62.41
N MET A 45 3.65 30.18 -63.55
CA MET A 45 2.35 29.69 -63.98
C MET A 45 2.42 28.17 -64.12
N TYR A 46 1.59 27.48 -63.36
CA TYR A 46 1.56 26.02 -63.29
C TYR A 46 0.54 25.52 -64.32
N GLN A 47 1.01 24.89 -65.39
CA GLN A 47 0.19 24.40 -66.50
C GLN A 47 0.15 22.88 -66.53
N VAL A 48 -1.04 22.32 -66.77
CA VAL A 48 -1.27 20.88 -66.93
C VAL A 48 -2.03 20.64 -68.23
N GLU A 49 -1.46 19.84 -69.11
CA GLU A 49 -2.03 19.43 -70.39
C GLU A 49 -2.43 17.94 -70.32
N PHE A 50 -3.60 17.57 -70.84
CA PHE A 50 -4.17 16.23 -70.69
C PHE A 50 -5.11 15.84 -71.84
N GLY A 51 -5.36 14.54 -72.00
CA GLY A 51 -6.18 13.98 -73.07
C GLY A 51 -5.35 13.39 -74.22
N ILE A 52 -6.01 12.73 -75.18
CA ILE A 52 -5.33 12.15 -76.35
C ILE A 52 -4.60 13.28 -77.09
N ASN A 53 -3.29 13.16 -77.26
CA ASN A 53 -2.40 14.19 -77.83
C ASN A 53 -2.38 15.54 -77.05
N PHE A 54 -2.67 15.54 -75.75
CA PHE A 54 -2.66 16.75 -74.90
C PHE A 54 -3.62 17.85 -75.38
N SER A 55 -4.79 17.46 -75.88
CA SER A 55 -5.79 18.37 -76.46
C SER A 55 -6.37 19.39 -75.48
N ASN A 56 -6.33 19.11 -74.17
CA ASN A 56 -6.89 19.98 -73.12
C ASN A 56 -5.79 20.57 -72.24
N LYS A 57 -5.99 21.79 -71.75
CA LYS A 57 -5.06 22.48 -70.84
C LYS A 57 -5.77 23.22 -69.72
N VAL A 58 -5.17 23.20 -68.54
CA VAL A 58 -5.52 24.06 -67.39
C VAL A 58 -4.27 24.75 -66.88
N ALA A 59 -4.41 25.97 -66.38
CA ALA A 59 -3.30 26.72 -65.80
C ALA A 59 -3.75 27.45 -64.53
N SER A 60 -2.87 27.51 -63.54
CA SER A 60 -3.05 28.33 -62.34
C SER A 60 -1.81 29.19 -62.08
N ASN A 61 -2.03 30.44 -61.71
CA ASN A 61 -1.00 31.35 -61.22
C ASN A 61 -0.87 31.33 -59.69
N LYS A 62 -1.63 30.47 -58.98
CA LYS A 62 -1.65 30.41 -57.51
C LYS A 62 -0.68 29.36 -56.96
N SER A 63 -0.81 28.11 -57.40
CA SER A 63 0.04 26.99 -56.95
C SER A 63 -0.13 25.77 -57.86
N PRO A 64 0.80 24.79 -57.82
CA PRO A 64 0.64 23.51 -58.50
C PRO A 64 -0.63 22.76 -58.07
N SER A 65 -0.99 22.83 -56.78
CA SER A 65 -2.18 22.17 -56.23
C SER A 65 -3.49 22.77 -56.75
N ASP A 66 -3.50 24.07 -57.02
CA ASP A 66 -4.66 24.76 -57.60
C ASP A 66 -4.84 24.35 -59.07
N ALA A 67 -3.75 24.24 -59.85
CA ALA A 67 -3.79 23.68 -61.20
C ALA A 67 -4.28 22.21 -61.24
N ALA A 68 -3.84 21.38 -60.29
CA ALA A 68 -4.31 20.00 -60.15
C ALA A 68 -5.81 19.91 -59.79
N THR A 69 -6.32 20.87 -59.02
CA THR A 69 -7.75 20.95 -58.69
C THR A 69 -8.57 21.35 -59.92
N LEU A 70 -8.09 22.31 -60.72
CA LEU A 70 -8.71 22.70 -61.98
C LEU A 70 -8.78 21.55 -63.01
N LEU A 71 -7.74 20.69 -63.03
CA LEU A 71 -7.74 19.48 -63.84
C LEU A 71 -8.87 18.52 -63.42
N CYS A 72 -8.97 18.23 -62.13
CA CYS A 72 -9.99 17.30 -61.62
C CYS A 72 -11.41 17.80 -61.88
N ASN A 73 -11.66 19.11 -61.69
CA ASN A 73 -12.97 19.72 -61.96
C ASN A 73 -13.34 19.66 -63.45
N ASN A 74 -12.36 19.75 -64.36
CA ASN A 74 -12.63 19.61 -65.80
C ASN A 74 -12.91 18.16 -66.23
N ILE A 75 -12.32 17.19 -65.54
CA ILE A 75 -12.50 15.76 -65.86
C ILE A 75 -13.76 15.20 -65.18
N ASN A 76 -14.12 15.70 -64.00
CA ASN A 76 -15.26 15.21 -63.22
C ASN A 76 -15.99 16.37 -62.52
N PRO A 77 -16.88 17.09 -63.23
CA PRO A 77 -17.49 18.33 -62.74
C PRO A 77 -18.44 18.14 -61.54
N GLU A 78 -18.85 16.90 -61.21
CA GLU A 78 -19.77 16.62 -60.09
C GLU A 78 -19.08 16.48 -58.72
N SER A 79 -17.75 16.35 -58.66
CA SER A 79 -17.02 16.20 -57.39
C SER A 79 -16.34 17.51 -56.96
N ASN A 80 -17.06 18.37 -56.22
CA ASN A 80 -16.51 19.57 -55.56
C ASN A 80 -15.57 19.24 -54.37
N THR A 81 -14.62 18.32 -54.56
CA THR A 81 -13.69 17.91 -53.49
C THR A 81 -12.29 18.42 -53.77
N ARG A 82 -11.82 19.34 -52.91
CA ARG A 82 -10.38 19.61 -52.75
C ARG A 82 -9.71 18.29 -52.37
N ILE A 83 -8.90 17.73 -53.27
CA ILE A 83 -8.04 16.59 -52.94
C ILE A 83 -6.97 17.10 -51.96
N SER A 84 -7.27 17.02 -50.67
CA SER A 84 -6.25 17.21 -49.65
C SER A 84 -5.33 15.98 -49.69
N GLY A 85 -4.02 16.19 -49.78
CA GLY A 85 -3.03 15.12 -49.94
C GLY A 85 -3.21 13.95 -48.96
N SER A 86 -2.69 12.77 -49.36
CA SER A 86 -2.68 11.55 -48.55
C SER A 86 -2.25 11.84 -47.11
N VAL A 87 -2.85 11.14 -46.15
CA VAL A 87 -2.48 11.23 -44.71
C VAL A 87 -0.97 11.07 -44.49
N ASP A 88 -0.29 10.33 -45.37
CA ASP A 88 1.15 10.05 -45.29
C ASP A 88 2.04 11.26 -45.63
N ASN A 89 1.49 12.26 -46.35
CA ASN A 89 2.25 13.40 -46.89
C ASN A 89 1.86 14.75 -46.24
N VAL A 90 1.20 14.72 -45.08
CA VAL A 90 0.58 15.89 -44.46
C VAL A 90 1.09 16.07 -43.04
N SER A 91 1.41 17.30 -42.65
CA SER A 91 1.95 17.61 -41.31
C SER A 91 0.98 17.22 -40.18
N HIS A 92 1.53 16.90 -39.00
CA HIS A 92 0.75 16.56 -37.81
C HIS A 92 -0.27 17.65 -37.43
N SER A 93 0.09 18.92 -37.58
CA SER A 93 -0.80 20.06 -37.33
C SER A 93 -2.00 20.12 -38.29
N THR A 94 -1.81 19.69 -39.54
CA THR A 94 -2.88 19.63 -40.54
C THR A 94 -3.80 18.44 -40.29
N LEU A 95 -3.27 17.30 -39.86
CA LEU A 95 -4.06 16.15 -39.40
C LEU A 95 -4.96 16.53 -38.20
N ILE A 96 -4.42 17.27 -37.23
CA ILE A 96 -5.20 17.79 -36.10
C ILE A 96 -6.33 18.72 -36.57
N LYS A 97 -6.06 19.63 -37.52
CA LYS A 97 -7.09 20.53 -38.08
C LYS A 97 -8.22 19.74 -38.75
N LYS A 98 -7.88 18.74 -39.57
CA LYS A 98 -8.87 17.86 -40.21
C LYS A 98 -9.71 17.11 -39.18
N ALA A 99 -9.09 16.57 -38.15
CA ALA A 99 -9.79 15.86 -37.08
C ALA A 99 -10.76 16.77 -36.29
N LYS A 100 -10.36 18.03 -36.03
CA LYS A 100 -11.23 19.04 -35.42
C LYS A 100 -12.44 19.36 -36.31
N THR A 101 -12.25 19.45 -37.63
CA THR A 101 -13.35 19.69 -38.58
C THR A 101 -14.37 18.56 -38.56
N VAL A 102 -13.92 17.30 -38.63
CA VAL A 102 -14.79 16.12 -38.52
C VAL A 102 -15.57 16.16 -37.21
N THR A 103 -14.87 16.38 -36.10
CA THR A 103 -15.49 16.46 -34.76
C THR A 103 -16.58 17.52 -34.70
N LYS A 104 -16.34 18.71 -35.25
CA LYS A 104 -17.31 19.81 -35.25
C LYS A 104 -18.57 19.45 -36.04
N GLN A 105 -18.41 18.79 -37.19
CA GLN A 105 -19.55 18.38 -37.99
C GLN A 105 -20.37 17.31 -37.26
N THR A 106 -19.72 16.26 -36.76
CA THR A 106 -20.39 15.19 -36.01
C THR A 106 -21.11 15.71 -34.77
N LEU A 107 -20.54 16.70 -34.07
CA LEU A 107 -21.20 17.34 -32.94
C LEU A 107 -22.51 18.02 -33.35
N ASN A 108 -22.49 18.79 -34.43
CA ASN A 108 -23.70 19.43 -34.95
C ASN A 108 -24.77 18.39 -35.32
N ASP A 109 -24.36 17.33 -36.00
CA ASP A 109 -25.26 16.25 -36.43
C ASP A 109 -25.87 15.53 -35.22
N PHE A 110 -25.04 15.23 -34.20
CA PHE A 110 -25.51 14.65 -32.94
C PHE A 110 -26.52 15.56 -32.24
N THR A 111 -26.24 16.86 -32.10
CA THR A 111 -27.14 17.82 -31.44
C THR A 111 -28.49 17.93 -32.15
N ASN A 112 -28.51 17.76 -33.47
CA ASN A 112 -29.76 17.75 -34.24
C ASN A 112 -30.52 16.44 -34.07
N MET A 113 -29.83 15.30 -34.16
CA MET A 113 -30.46 13.99 -33.98
C MET A 113 -30.97 13.77 -32.56
N SER A 114 -30.21 14.19 -31.55
CA SER A 114 -30.57 13.92 -30.16
C SER A 114 -31.89 14.56 -29.76
N LYS A 115 -32.22 15.74 -30.32
CA LYS A 115 -33.51 16.42 -30.15
C LYS A 115 -34.70 15.64 -30.72
N LEU A 116 -34.46 14.71 -31.65
CA LEU A 116 -35.51 13.89 -32.27
C LEU A 116 -35.79 12.62 -31.45
N TYR A 117 -34.80 12.10 -30.74
CA TYR A 117 -34.86 10.80 -30.06
C TYR A 117 -34.92 10.88 -28.52
N TYR A 118 -34.52 12.01 -27.92
CA TYR A 118 -34.51 12.21 -26.47
C TYR A 118 -35.36 13.42 -26.08
N ASN A 119 -35.92 13.41 -24.86
CA ASN A 119 -36.67 14.55 -24.35
C ASN A 119 -35.70 15.73 -24.12
N PRO A 120 -36.07 16.98 -24.46
CA PRO A 120 -35.26 18.16 -24.15
C PRO A 120 -34.83 18.29 -22.68
N GLU A 121 -35.62 17.75 -21.74
CA GLU A 121 -35.26 17.75 -20.31
C GLU A 121 -34.14 16.76 -19.94
N ASP A 122 -33.88 15.74 -20.76
CA ASP A 122 -32.89 14.68 -20.48
C ASP A 122 -31.43 15.10 -20.77
N GLN A 123 -31.22 16.28 -21.36
CA GLN A 123 -29.90 16.88 -21.67
C GLN A 123 -28.86 15.90 -22.27
N SER A 124 -29.10 15.45 -23.51
CA SER A 124 -28.15 14.60 -24.25
C SER A 124 -26.82 15.31 -24.53
N ILE A 125 -25.69 14.75 -24.05
CA ILE A 125 -24.35 15.31 -24.23
C ILE A 125 -23.47 14.35 -25.02
N LEU A 126 -22.76 14.86 -26.03
CA LEU A 126 -21.71 14.10 -26.73
C LEU A 126 -20.37 14.32 -26.02
N GLU A 127 -19.89 13.30 -25.31
CA GLU A 127 -18.69 13.44 -24.48
C GLU A 127 -17.38 13.33 -25.28
N LYS A 128 -17.32 12.38 -26.22
CA LYS A 128 -16.09 11.98 -26.90
C LYS A 128 -16.39 11.47 -28.31
N ILE A 129 -15.55 11.84 -29.27
CA ILE A 129 -15.50 11.23 -30.60
C ILE A 129 -14.16 10.52 -30.76
N GLN A 130 -14.21 9.26 -31.19
CA GLN A 130 -13.02 8.46 -31.48
C GLN A 130 -13.16 7.81 -32.85
N PHE A 131 -12.15 7.99 -33.70
CA PHE A 131 -12.10 7.44 -35.05
C PHE A 131 -10.66 7.23 -35.49
N SER A 132 -10.46 6.43 -36.52
CA SER A 132 -9.14 6.16 -37.10
C SER A 132 -9.14 6.45 -38.59
N VAL A 133 -8.04 6.98 -39.10
CA VAL A 133 -7.78 7.11 -40.53
C VAL A 133 -6.44 6.45 -40.83
N LYS A 134 -6.46 5.30 -41.52
CA LYS A 134 -5.34 4.36 -41.57
C LYS A 134 -4.85 4.03 -40.15
N ASP A 135 -3.55 4.18 -39.89
CA ASP A 135 -2.92 3.91 -38.60
C ASP A 135 -3.02 5.08 -37.60
N HIS A 136 -3.60 6.22 -38.01
CA HIS A 136 -3.76 7.38 -37.15
C HIS A 136 -5.07 7.31 -36.39
N ARG A 137 -5.00 7.11 -35.07
CA ARG A 137 -6.15 7.19 -34.16
C ARG A 137 -6.34 8.63 -33.67
N PHE A 138 -7.53 9.16 -33.89
CA PHE A 138 -7.97 10.46 -33.38
C PHE A 138 -8.98 10.25 -32.27
N LYS A 139 -8.77 10.99 -31.19
CA LYS A 139 -9.64 10.98 -30.02
C LYS A 139 -9.84 12.40 -29.54
N VAL A 140 -11.05 12.91 -29.66
CA VAL A 140 -11.40 14.30 -29.34
C VAL A 140 -12.45 14.30 -28.24
N LYS A 141 -12.12 14.89 -27.10
CA LYS A 141 -13.10 15.16 -26.03
C LYS A 141 -13.84 16.45 -26.36
N ILE A 142 -15.17 16.43 -26.23
CA ILE A 142 -16.05 17.55 -26.58
C ILE A 142 -16.62 18.19 -25.32
N ALA A 143 -17.11 17.38 -24.39
CA ALA A 143 -17.48 17.86 -23.07
C ALA A 143 -16.25 17.95 -22.18
N ASP A 144 -16.13 19.03 -21.41
CA ASP A 144 -15.19 19.08 -20.30
C ASP A 144 -15.61 18.01 -19.28
N GLU A 145 -14.66 17.18 -18.86
CA GLU A 145 -14.90 16.28 -17.73
C GLU A 145 -15.38 17.13 -16.55
N ASN A 146 -16.52 16.76 -15.96
CA ASN A 146 -16.98 17.33 -14.70
C ASN A 146 -15.78 17.39 -13.74
N THR A 147 -15.45 18.58 -13.23
CA THR A 147 -14.27 18.82 -12.39
C THR A 147 -14.25 17.87 -11.18
N THR A 148 -15.41 17.50 -10.67
CA THR A 148 -15.56 16.49 -9.60
C THR A 148 -15.20 15.08 -10.09
N ALA A 149 -15.71 14.65 -11.25
CA ALA A 149 -15.40 13.33 -11.81
C ALA A 149 -13.92 13.20 -12.20
N LYS A 150 -13.33 14.28 -12.73
CA LYS A 150 -11.89 14.36 -13.01
C LYS A 150 -11.06 14.24 -11.74
N LYS A 151 -11.46 14.94 -10.67
CA LYS A 151 -10.82 14.84 -9.35
C LYS A 151 -10.91 13.40 -8.82
N GLN A 152 -12.09 12.80 -8.80
CA GLN A 152 -12.30 11.40 -8.36
C GLN A 152 -11.46 10.41 -9.17
N LYS A 153 -11.42 10.55 -10.49
CA LYS A 153 -10.57 9.74 -11.37
C LYS A 153 -9.09 9.87 -11.01
N ASN A 154 -8.61 11.10 -10.82
CA ASN A 154 -7.23 11.34 -10.43
C ASN A 154 -6.93 10.73 -9.04
N GLU A 155 -7.83 10.87 -8.07
CA GLU A 155 -7.69 10.28 -6.73
C GLU A 155 -7.63 8.75 -6.78
N ALA A 156 -8.48 8.12 -7.59
CA ALA A 156 -8.46 6.68 -7.81
C ALA A 156 -7.15 6.20 -8.44
N ILE A 157 -6.59 6.98 -9.37
CA ILE A 157 -5.28 6.70 -9.97
C ILE A 157 -4.16 6.85 -8.94
N VAL A 158 -4.18 7.91 -8.12
CA VAL A 158 -3.19 8.07 -7.03
C VAL A 158 -3.27 6.88 -6.07
N MET A 159 -4.48 6.45 -5.70
CA MET A 159 -4.69 5.25 -4.87
C MET A 159 -4.11 4.00 -5.54
N ALA A 160 -4.33 3.79 -6.83
CA ALA A 160 -3.82 2.64 -7.58
C ALA A 160 -2.28 2.66 -7.64
N ILE A 161 -1.67 3.83 -7.83
CA ILE A 161 -0.21 4.01 -7.80
C ILE A 161 0.36 3.67 -6.43
N ASP A 162 -0.26 4.18 -5.36
CA ASP A 162 0.16 3.93 -3.99
C ASP A 162 0.05 2.43 -3.64
N LYS A 163 -1.08 1.80 -3.94
CA LYS A 163 -1.30 0.34 -3.71
C LYS A 163 -0.39 -0.54 -4.57
N GLY A 164 -0.27 -0.22 -5.86
CA GLY A 164 0.51 -0.97 -6.84
C GLY A 164 2.01 -0.69 -6.79
N GLN A 165 2.43 0.26 -5.95
CA GLN A 165 3.84 0.68 -5.83
C GLN A 165 4.46 1.15 -7.14
N ILE A 166 3.67 1.83 -7.98
CA ILE A 166 4.09 2.28 -9.31
C ILE A 166 5.04 3.48 -9.13
N SER A 167 6.23 3.41 -9.73
CA SER A 167 7.18 4.52 -9.68
C SER A 167 6.73 5.67 -10.59
N ARG A 168 7.24 6.88 -10.34
CA ARG A 168 6.97 8.05 -11.17
C ARG A 168 7.29 7.81 -12.65
N ASN A 169 8.45 7.21 -12.91
CA ASN A 169 8.89 6.86 -14.27
C ASN A 169 7.98 5.81 -14.89
N ALA A 170 7.66 4.73 -14.16
CA ALA A 170 6.75 3.69 -14.66
C ALA A 170 5.37 4.26 -14.99
N TYR A 171 4.83 5.15 -14.16
CA TYR A 171 3.56 5.81 -14.47
C TYR A 171 3.66 6.74 -15.69
N ARG A 172 4.78 7.46 -15.83
CA ARG A 172 5.03 8.31 -17.01
C ARG A 172 5.07 7.49 -18.30
N ASP A 173 5.68 6.32 -18.27
CA ASP A 173 5.73 5.40 -19.41
C ASP A 173 4.33 4.83 -19.71
N LEU A 174 3.56 4.44 -18.67
CA LEU A 174 2.17 4.00 -18.82
C LEU A 174 1.28 5.10 -19.43
N ALA A 175 1.41 6.34 -18.98
CA ALA A 175 0.66 7.49 -19.50
C ALA A 175 1.14 7.93 -20.90
N ALA A 176 2.32 7.51 -21.35
CA ALA A 176 2.77 7.70 -22.73
C ALA A 176 2.12 6.69 -23.68
N ILE A 177 1.82 5.47 -23.19
CA ILE A 177 1.16 4.41 -23.95
C ILE A 177 -0.36 4.62 -23.98
N GLU A 178 -0.96 4.92 -22.83
CA GLU A 178 -2.42 5.11 -22.71
C GLU A 178 -2.79 6.60 -22.62
N SER A 179 -3.30 7.12 -23.74
CA SER A 179 -3.73 8.52 -23.88
C SER A 179 -4.88 8.94 -22.95
N GLU A 180 -5.62 7.99 -22.38
CA GLU A 180 -6.71 8.25 -21.43
C GLU A 180 -6.25 8.50 -20.00
N LEU A 181 -4.99 8.17 -19.69
CA LEU A 181 -4.40 8.45 -18.39
C LEU A 181 -4.00 9.92 -18.29
N PRO A 182 -4.26 10.58 -17.13
CA PRO A 182 -3.73 11.90 -16.85
C PRO A 182 -2.21 11.92 -16.94
N ARG A 183 -1.66 13.09 -17.28
CA ARG A 183 -0.21 13.29 -17.26
C ARG A 183 0.33 13.14 -15.85
N GLU A 184 1.55 12.65 -15.74
CA GLU A 184 2.23 12.40 -14.47
C GLU A 184 2.17 13.60 -13.51
N TRP A 185 2.42 14.82 -13.99
CA TRP A 185 2.36 16.02 -13.17
C TRP A 185 0.97 16.26 -12.54
N ALA A 186 -0.12 15.92 -13.25
CA ALA A 186 -1.48 16.11 -12.74
C ALA A 186 -1.78 15.13 -11.60
N ILE A 187 -1.24 13.92 -11.68
CA ILE A 187 -1.34 12.91 -10.62
C ILE A 187 -0.46 13.29 -9.43
N PHE A 188 0.73 13.83 -9.68
CA PHE A 188 1.60 14.35 -8.62
C PHE A 188 0.92 15.49 -7.87
N ASP A 189 0.31 16.46 -8.57
CA ASP A 189 -0.43 17.57 -7.97
C ASP A 189 -1.62 17.05 -7.15
N GLN A 190 -2.38 16.09 -7.66
CA GLN A 190 -3.47 15.46 -6.91
C GLN A 190 -2.96 14.78 -5.63
N ARG A 191 -1.83 14.06 -5.70
CA ARG A 191 -1.18 13.44 -4.54
C ARG A 191 -0.78 14.48 -3.50
N MET A 192 -0.23 15.63 -3.94
CA MET A 192 0.12 16.74 -3.05
C MET A 192 -1.11 17.38 -2.41
N GLN A 193 -2.21 17.50 -3.15
CA GLN A 193 -3.47 18.03 -2.62
C GLN A 193 -4.05 17.11 -1.53
N ILE A 194 -4.06 15.79 -1.76
CA ILE A 194 -4.48 14.82 -0.72
C ILE A 194 -3.57 14.93 0.50
N ASN A 195 -2.24 15.02 0.31
CA ASN A 195 -1.31 15.19 1.44
C ASN A 195 -1.58 16.47 2.23
N LYS A 196 -1.89 17.58 1.55
CA LYS A 196 -2.22 18.86 2.18
C LYS A 196 -3.52 18.76 3.00
N GLU A 197 -4.54 18.12 2.43
CA GLU A 197 -5.81 17.88 3.12
C GLU A 197 -5.60 17.01 4.36
N MET A 198 -4.88 15.89 4.21
CA MET A 198 -4.61 15.00 5.33
C MET A 198 -3.74 15.65 6.41
N ARG A 199 -2.80 16.54 6.05
CA ARG A 199 -1.98 17.26 7.03
C ARG A 199 -2.82 18.18 7.92
N ASN A 200 -3.92 18.72 7.41
CA ASN A 200 -4.85 19.54 8.19
C ASN A 200 -5.71 18.70 9.13
N ARG A 201 -5.97 17.43 8.80
CA ARG A 201 -6.82 16.53 9.59
C ARG A 201 -6.03 15.67 10.58
N ILE A 202 -4.87 15.15 10.16
CA ILE A 202 -3.96 14.30 10.91
C ILE A 202 -2.55 14.83 10.70
N LYS A 203 -2.14 15.75 11.57
CA LYS A 203 -0.83 16.38 11.47
C LYS A 203 0.26 15.38 11.81
N ILE A 204 1.29 15.31 10.96
CA ILE A 204 2.53 14.60 11.27
C ILE A 204 3.46 15.61 11.94
N THR A 205 3.89 15.33 13.17
CA THR A 205 4.87 16.15 13.88
C THR A 205 6.19 15.40 13.98
N THR A 206 7.29 16.13 13.99
CA THR A 206 8.63 15.57 14.11
C THR A 206 9.05 15.56 15.57
N ILE A 207 9.61 14.44 16.03
CA ILE A 207 10.19 14.28 17.37
C ILE A 207 11.71 14.28 17.23
N ASN A 208 12.41 15.01 18.08
CA ASN A 208 13.86 14.88 18.17
C ASN A 208 14.21 13.74 19.13
N MET A 209 14.90 12.72 18.61
CA MET A 209 15.33 11.55 19.36
C MET A 209 16.72 11.76 19.96
N PRO A 210 16.99 11.23 21.17
CA PRO A 210 18.33 11.23 21.74
C PRO A 210 19.31 10.43 20.85
N SER A 211 20.57 10.84 20.84
CA SER A 211 21.63 10.13 20.10
C SER A 211 21.82 8.73 20.70
N CYS A 212 21.55 7.68 19.93
CA CYS A 212 21.83 6.32 20.39
C CYS A 212 23.34 6.03 20.25
N ASN A 213 24.05 5.91 21.38
CA ASN A 213 25.49 5.59 21.40
C ASN A 213 25.80 4.10 21.16
N ASN A 214 24.79 3.22 21.15
CA ASN A 214 24.95 1.78 20.99
C ASN A 214 24.57 1.32 19.58
N LEU A 215 25.54 1.39 18.67
CA LEU A 215 25.48 0.72 17.38
C LEU A 215 25.99 -0.72 17.57
N ASP A 216 25.09 -1.67 17.83
CA ASP A 216 25.46 -3.09 17.81
C ASP A 216 25.91 -3.48 16.40
N LEU A 217 27.22 -3.71 16.24
CA LEU A 217 27.88 -4.02 14.96
C LEU A 217 27.72 -5.48 14.51
N ASN A 218 27.02 -6.31 15.29
CA ASN A 218 27.00 -7.77 15.12
C ASN A 218 25.75 -8.33 14.43
N GLU A 219 24.77 -7.49 14.06
CA GLU A 219 23.57 -7.94 13.34
C GLU A 219 23.72 -7.72 11.83
N ASN A 220 23.48 -8.78 11.05
CA ASN A 220 23.48 -8.69 9.59
C ASN A 220 22.35 -7.76 9.13
N PRO A 221 22.66 -6.72 8.36
CA PRO A 221 21.66 -5.75 7.95
C PRO A 221 20.77 -6.27 6.83
N ASP A 222 19.52 -5.83 6.88
CA ASP A 222 18.49 -6.16 5.90
C ASP A 222 18.64 -5.41 4.56
N ILE A 223 19.51 -4.38 4.51
CA ILE A 223 19.71 -3.49 3.35
C ILE A 223 21.20 -3.10 3.22
N PHE A 224 21.71 -3.15 1.99
CA PHE A 224 23.10 -2.86 1.62
C PHE A 224 23.27 -1.61 0.73
N ASP A 225 22.18 -0.90 0.41
CA ASP A 225 22.19 0.28 -0.46
C ASP A 225 22.83 1.49 0.26
N PRO A 226 23.95 2.05 -0.24
CA PRO A 226 24.63 3.19 0.36
C PRO A 226 23.78 4.46 0.47
N GLU A 227 22.90 4.76 -0.48
CA GLU A 227 22.06 5.97 -0.44
C GLU A 227 21.01 5.88 0.67
N VAL A 228 20.45 4.69 0.86
CA VAL A 228 19.47 4.41 1.91
C VAL A 228 20.14 4.50 3.27
N VAL A 229 21.35 3.97 3.39
CA VAL A 229 22.16 4.09 4.61
C VAL A 229 22.46 5.56 4.90
N GLU A 230 22.83 6.36 3.90
CA GLU A 230 23.09 7.79 4.07
C GLU A 230 21.83 8.60 4.44
N GLU A 231 20.67 8.32 3.84
CA GLU A 231 19.40 8.98 4.22
C GLU A 231 19.02 8.63 5.66
N VAL A 232 19.10 7.36 6.02
CA VAL A 232 18.75 6.93 7.37
C VAL A 232 19.72 7.57 8.37
N ILE A 233 21.02 7.62 8.05
CA ILE A 233 22.05 8.30 8.86
C ILE A 233 21.78 9.81 9.00
N THR A 234 21.42 10.50 7.92
CA THR A 234 21.11 11.95 7.95
C THR A 234 19.79 12.25 8.66
N SER A 235 18.88 11.27 8.75
CA SER A 235 17.64 11.33 9.55
C SER A 235 17.80 10.88 11.01
N ILE A 236 18.98 10.41 11.42
CA ILE A 236 19.26 10.02 12.81
C ILE A 236 18.89 11.19 13.74
N GLY A 237 18.10 10.88 14.77
CA GLY A 237 17.63 11.88 15.71
C GLY A 237 16.29 12.53 15.33
N LYS A 238 15.62 12.16 14.24
CA LYS A 238 14.28 12.68 13.90
C LYS A 238 13.25 11.57 13.66
N GLY A 239 12.34 11.40 14.61
CA GLY A 239 11.14 10.58 14.49
C GLY A 239 9.95 11.34 13.92
N GLY A 240 8.91 10.61 13.49
CA GLY A 240 7.61 11.14 13.12
C GLY A 240 6.53 10.58 14.03
N GLN A 241 5.56 11.43 14.40
CA GLN A 241 4.40 11.03 15.20
C GLN A 241 3.09 11.61 14.64
N ARG A 242 1.99 10.91 14.92
CA ARG A 242 0.61 11.30 14.61
C ARG A 242 -0.23 11.24 15.89
N SER A 243 -1.17 12.16 16.04
CA SER A 243 -2.13 12.13 17.15
C SER A 243 -3.08 10.94 17.01
N ILE A 244 -3.24 10.15 18.07
CA ILE A 244 -4.23 9.06 18.08
C ILE A 244 -5.65 9.64 18.01
N LYS A 245 -5.89 10.79 18.65
CA LYS A 245 -7.20 11.47 18.66
C LYS A 245 -7.60 11.92 17.27
N ASP A 246 -6.67 12.48 16.51
CA ASP A 246 -6.93 12.93 15.14
C ASP A 246 -7.24 11.75 14.20
N ILE A 247 -6.51 10.63 14.35
CA ILE A 247 -6.81 9.42 13.58
C ILE A 247 -8.20 8.90 13.95
N LEU A 248 -8.54 8.79 15.25
CA LEU A 248 -9.86 8.34 15.71
C LEU A 248 -10.98 9.23 15.15
N ARG A 249 -10.87 10.56 15.28
CA ARG A 249 -11.84 11.52 14.71
C ARG A 249 -12.05 11.32 13.21
N PHE A 250 -10.99 10.91 12.50
CA PHE A 250 -11.05 10.70 11.06
C PHE A 250 -11.70 9.37 10.67
N ILE A 251 -11.53 8.29 11.45
CA ILE A 251 -11.97 6.93 11.06
C ILE A 251 -13.28 6.49 11.71
N VAL A 252 -13.63 6.97 12.91
CA VAL A 252 -14.79 6.48 13.68
C VAL A 252 -16.09 6.58 12.89
N LEU A 253 -16.29 7.69 12.15
CA LEU A 253 -17.45 7.86 11.27
C LEU A 253 -17.61 6.73 10.26
N SER A 254 -16.54 6.44 9.52
CA SER A 254 -16.54 5.38 8.50
C SER A 254 -16.78 4.00 9.12
N LEU A 255 -16.31 3.78 10.35
CA LEU A 255 -16.55 2.53 11.07
C LEU A 255 -17.99 2.38 11.55
N VAL A 256 -18.65 3.48 11.93
CA VAL A 256 -20.09 3.50 12.23
C VAL A 256 -20.91 3.21 10.97
N GLU A 257 -20.59 3.85 9.85
CA GLU A 257 -21.26 3.60 8.55
C GLU A 257 -21.13 2.14 8.11
N ARG A 258 -19.97 1.52 8.37
CA ARG A 258 -19.69 0.10 8.11
C ARG A 258 -20.29 -0.85 9.16
N LYS A 259 -21.01 -0.33 10.17
CA LYS A 259 -21.60 -1.09 11.29
C LYS A 259 -20.58 -1.90 12.10
N ILE A 260 -19.34 -1.41 12.17
CA ILE A 260 -18.30 -1.97 13.05
C ILE A 260 -18.42 -1.38 14.45
N LEU A 261 -18.69 -0.07 14.54
CA LEU A 261 -18.96 0.61 15.80
C LEU A 261 -20.45 0.96 15.90
N ASP A 262 -20.98 0.93 17.13
CA ASP A 262 -22.37 1.23 17.43
C ASP A 262 -22.51 2.55 18.19
N LEU A 263 -23.33 3.46 17.68
CA LEU A 263 -23.62 4.74 18.34
C LEU A 263 -24.41 4.57 19.64
N GLN A 264 -25.16 3.47 19.79
CA GLN A 264 -25.90 3.17 21.03
C GLN A 264 -25.00 2.63 22.13
N ARG A 265 -23.85 2.05 21.76
CA ARG A 265 -22.81 1.56 22.67
C ARG A 265 -21.49 2.22 22.29
N PRO A 266 -21.27 3.49 22.68
CA PRO A 266 -20.11 4.27 22.25
C PRO A 266 -18.85 3.88 23.04
N ILE A 267 -18.40 2.63 22.88
CA ILE A 267 -17.18 2.08 23.46
C ILE A 267 -16.30 1.63 22.30
N ILE A 268 -15.02 1.99 22.34
CA ILE A 268 -14.02 1.54 21.37
C ILE A 268 -12.92 0.82 22.11
N TYR A 269 -12.56 -0.37 21.62
CA TYR A 269 -11.48 -1.16 22.18
C TYR A 269 -10.23 -0.98 21.31
N LEU A 270 -9.18 -0.40 21.87
CA LEU A 270 -7.92 -0.12 21.17
C LEU A 270 -6.81 -1.01 21.68
N ARG A 271 -6.08 -1.60 20.75
CA ARG A 271 -4.86 -2.38 21.04
C ARG A 271 -3.64 -1.58 20.61
N ILE A 272 -2.78 -1.23 21.56
CA ILE A 272 -1.47 -0.65 21.30
C ILE A 272 -0.45 -1.76 21.11
N SER A 273 0.40 -1.62 20.10
CA SER A 273 1.47 -2.56 19.80
C SER A 273 2.71 -1.82 19.31
N GLY A 274 3.89 -2.40 19.48
CA GLY A 274 5.12 -1.87 18.91
C GLY A 274 6.09 -2.98 18.52
N ASP A 275 7.05 -2.61 17.68
CA ASP A 275 8.09 -3.51 17.16
C ASP A 275 9.35 -2.71 16.79
N GLY A 276 10.51 -3.32 17.00
CA GLY A 276 11.82 -2.82 16.62
C GLY A 276 12.44 -3.66 15.51
N ARG A 277 12.92 -3.02 14.43
CA ARG A 277 13.51 -3.74 13.28
C ARG A 277 14.77 -3.09 12.76
N ASN A 278 15.73 -3.92 12.34
CA ASN A 278 16.92 -3.47 11.62
C ASN A 278 16.57 -3.05 10.19
N VAL A 279 16.95 -1.84 9.81
CA VAL A 279 16.68 -1.28 8.47
C VAL A 279 17.95 -1.22 7.62
N GLY A 280 19.15 -1.13 8.21
CA GLY A 280 20.42 -1.12 7.48
C GLY A 280 21.63 -1.47 8.36
N ARG A 281 22.85 -1.38 7.81
CA ARG A 281 24.14 -1.77 8.46
C ARG A 281 24.32 -1.26 9.90
N LYS A 282 23.62 -0.19 10.29
CA LYS A 282 23.79 0.53 11.56
C LYS A 282 22.53 1.21 12.08
N VAL A 283 21.35 0.95 11.52
CA VAL A 283 20.15 1.71 11.94
C VAL A 283 18.95 0.81 12.15
N LYS A 284 18.42 0.89 13.37
CA LYS A 284 17.17 0.25 13.80
C LYS A 284 16.06 1.29 13.75
N HIS A 285 14.87 0.88 13.34
CA HIS A 285 13.67 1.70 13.44
C HIS A 285 12.73 1.06 14.46
N VAL A 286 12.06 1.93 15.21
CA VAL A 286 11.06 1.52 16.19
C VAL A 286 9.73 2.10 15.76
N MET A 287 8.71 1.24 15.73
CA MET A 287 7.35 1.59 15.34
C MET A 287 6.40 1.31 16.49
N VAL A 288 5.50 2.25 16.76
CA VAL A 288 4.35 2.05 17.65
C VAL A 288 3.08 2.27 16.84
N THR A 289 2.12 1.39 17.02
CA THR A 289 0.87 1.34 16.25
C THR A 289 -0.33 1.14 17.19
N PHE A 290 -1.53 1.42 16.68
CA PHE A 290 -2.75 0.93 17.31
C PHE A 290 -3.68 0.26 16.30
N ALA A 291 -4.51 -0.66 16.78
CA ALA A 291 -5.59 -1.27 16.02
C ALA A 291 -6.91 -1.15 16.78
N ILE A 292 -8.03 -1.10 16.05
CA ILE A 292 -9.38 -1.12 16.62
C ILE A 292 -9.82 -2.58 16.71
N MET A 293 -10.03 -3.06 17.93
CA MET A 293 -10.35 -4.46 18.21
C MET A 293 -11.76 -4.85 17.76
N ASP A 294 -12.68 -3.89 17.69
CA ASP A 294 -14.03 -4.07 17.16
C ASP A 294 -14.04 -4.50 15.67
N ASP A 295 -13.01 -4.15 14.89
CA ASP A 295 -12.84 -4.60 13.50
C ASP A 295 -12.14 -5.97 13.43
N ILE A 296 -12.74 -6.97 14.10
CA ILE A 296 -12.19 -8.33 14.28
C ILE A 296 -11.73 -8.93 12.95
N THR A 297 -12.53 -8.75 11.89
CA THR A 297 -12.26 -9.31 10.57
C THR A 297 -10.98 -8.79 9.94
N ASN A 298 -10.55 -7.57 10.28
CA ASN A 298 -9.39 -6.91 9.69
C ASN A 298 -8.17 -6.82 10.61
N LEU A 299 -8.25 -7.29 11.86
CA LEU A 299 -7.14 -7.29 12.80
C LEU A 299 -5.88 -8.01 12.28
N HIS A 300 -6.02 -9.02 11.42
CA HIS A 300 -4.88 -9.73 10.83
C HIS A 300 -4.20 -8.94 9.68
N ARG A 301 -4.77 -7.80 9.26
CA ARG A 301 -4.28 -7.01 8.13
C ARG A 301 -3.34 -5.90 8.62
N PRO A 302 -2.09 -5.80 8.14
CA PRO A 302 -1.14 -4.73 8.49
C PRO A 302 -1.67 -3.30 8.32
N ASP A 303 -2.64 -3.15 7.43
CA ASP A 303 -3.21 -1.87 7.02
C ASP A 303 -4.16 -1.27 8.06
N HIS A 304 -4.69 -2.11 8.96
CA HIS A 304 -5.59 -1.70 10.06
C HIS A 304 -4.83 -1.48 11.38
N HIS A 305 -3.49 -1.56 11.33
CA HIS A 305 -2.60 -1.18 12.42
C HIS A 305 -2.05 0.19 12.06
N HIS A 306 -2.59 1.24 12.66
CA HIS A 306 -2.26 2.62 12.34
C HIS A 306 -0.98 3.05 13.07
N THR A 307 0.08 3.39 12.34
CA THR A 307 1.35 3.83 12.96
C THR A 307 1.21 5.16 13.69
N LEU A 308 1.37 5.18 15.00
CA LEU A 308 1.35 6.42 15.78
C LEU A 308 2.71 7.09 15.77
N ILE A 309 3.76 6.30 15.96
CA ILE A 309 5.13 6.79 16.10
C ILE A 309 6.04 5.89 15.26
N LEU A 310 6.97 6.51 14.55
CA LEU A 310 8.03 5.84 13.83
C LEU A 310 9.31 6.66 13.96
N TYR A 311 10.38 6.09 14.50
CA TYR A 311 11.64 6.79 14.66
C TYR A 311 12.86 5.91 14.38
N PRO A 312 13.99 6.52 13.91
CA PRO A 312 15.25 5.83 13.81
C PRO A 312 15.93 5.85 15.18
N GLY A 313 16.30 4.69 15.70
CA GLY A 313 16.94 4.58 16.99
C GLY A 313 16.75 3.22 17.64
N CYS A 314 17.22 3.14 18.87
CA CYS A 314 17.27 1.90 19.63
C CYS A 314 15.94 1.63 20.33
N GLU A 315 15.56 0.36 20.34
CA GLU A 315 14.46 -0.17 21.15
C GLU A 315 14.94 -0.28 22.60
N ASN A 316 14.88 0.84 23.33
CA ASN A 316 15.22 0.93 24.74
C ASN A 316 14.26 1.90 25.46
N TYR A 317 14.23 1.80 26.79
CA TYR A 317 13.28 2.53 27.62
C TYR A 317 13.39 4.04 27.46
N ASP A 318 14.61 4.60 27.49
CA ASP A 318 14.82 6.05 27.41
C ASP A 318 14.36 6.64 26.08
N SER A 319 14.71 5.99 24.97
CA SER A 319 14.30 6.43 23.62
C SER A 319 12.79 6.36 23.45
N LEU A 320 12.16 5.27 23.91
CA LEU A 320 10.72 5.12 23.89
C LEU A 320 10.03 6.14 24.79
N SER A 321 10.57 6.42 25.98
CA SER A 321 9.98 7.41 26.90
C SER A 321 9.94 8.81 26.31
N VAL A 322 10.98 9.21 25.55
CA VAL A 322 11.00 10.47 24.80
C VAL A 322 9.98 10.43 23.66
N ALA A 323 10.02 9.39 22.83
CA ALA A 323 9.17 9.27 21.65
C ALA A 323 7.67 9.19 21.99
N LEU A 324 7.32 8.51 23.08
CA LEU A 324 5.94 8.26 23.49
C LEU A 324 5.34 9.39 24.33
N SER A 325 6.10 10.43 24.66
CA SER A 325 5.68 11.50 25.57
C SER A 325 4.29 12.08 25.23
N LEU A 326 4.07 12.50 23.98
CA LEU A 326 2.77 13.01 23.52
C LEU A 326 1.69 11.92 23.54
N LEU A 327 2.00 10.73 23.02
CA LEU A 327 1.06 9.62 22.94
C LEU A 327 0.56 9.20 24.33
N ARG A 328 1.44 9.18 25.35
CA ARG A 328 1.05 8.85 26.73
C ARG A 328 0.01 9.81 27.28
N THR A 329 0.20 11.11 27.06
CA THR A 329 -0.78 12.13 27.47
C THR A 329 -2.12 11.92 26.77
N GLU A 330 -2.10 11.70 25.45
CA GLU A 330 -3.34 11.47 24.70
C GLU A 330 -4.06 10.20 25.15
N LEU A 331 -3.34 9.09 25.35
CA LEU A 331 -3.92 7.82 25.81
C LEU A 331 -4.49 7.92 27.22
N ARG A 332 -3.85 8.67 28.13
CA ARG A 332 -4.36 8.89 29.48
C ARG A 332 -5.68 9.66 29.47
N GLU A 333 -5.73 10.76 28.73
CA GLU A 333 -6.96 11.52 28.54
C GLU A 333 -8.06 10.68 27.88
N LEU A 334 -7.72 9.84 26.89
CA LEU A 334 -8.67 8.94 26.25
C LEU A 334 -9.20 7.87 27.23
N SER A 335 -8.36 7.31 28.10
CA SER A 335 -8.78 6.30 29.08
C SER A 335 -9.63 6.89 30.22
N GLU A 336 -9.41 8.15 30.58
CA GLU A 336 -10.08 8.79 31.71
C GLU A 336 -11.38 9.50 31.30
N ILE A 337 -11.39 10.17 30.15
CA ILE A 337 -12.48 11.04 29.71
C ILE A 337 -13.19 10.49 28.47
N GLY A 338 -12.47 9.76 27.61
CA GLY A 338 -12.93 9.36 26.29
C GLY A 338 -12.70 10.45 25.23
N ILE A 339 -13.46 10.38 24.13
CA ILE A 339 -13.38 11.34 23.04
C ILE A 339 -14.76 11.69 22.49
N ASN A 340 -15.07 12.98 22.41
CA ASN A 340 -16.30 13.45 21.76
C ASN A 340 -16.11 13.48 20.23
N ILE A 341 -16.95 12.72 19.53
CA ILE A 341 -17.01 12.67 18.06
C ILE A 341 -18.49 12.81 17.70
N ILE A 342 -18.84 13.95 17.09
CA ILE A 342 -20.20 14.25 16.57
C ILE A 342 -21.24 14.21 17.69
N GLY A 343 -20.91 14.85 18.81
CA GLY A 343 -21.81 14.93 19.96
C GLY A 343 -21.92 13.63 20.77
N VAL A 344 -21.32 12.52 20.31
CA VAL A 344 -21.24 11.26 21.07
C VAL A 344 -19.90 11.17 21.77
N ASN A 345 -19.91 10.93 23.08
CA ASN A 345 -18.68 10.67 23.84
C ASN A 345 -18.35 9.18 23.79
N TRP A 346 -17.23 8.84 23.16
CA TRP A 346 -16.73 7.48 23.04
C TRP A 346 -15.80 7.14 24.19
N ILE A 347 -16.14 6.09 24.94
CA ILE A 347 -15.29 5.51 25.99
C ILE A 347 -14.22 4.65 25.34
N ILE A 348 -12.97 4.81 25.75
CA ILE A 348 -11.84 4.08 25.16
C ILE A 348 -11.29 3.07 26.15
N ASN A 349 -11.35 1.79 25.78
CA ASN A 349 -10.72 0.71 26.52
C ASN A 349 -9.40 0.34 25.86
N LEU A 350 -8.32 0.38 26.63
CA LEU A 350 -6.97 0.17 26.12
C LEU A 350 -6.46 -1.22 26.48
N TYR A 351 -5.81 -1.85 25.50
CA TYR A 351 -5.04 -3.08 25.61
C TYR A 351 -3.65 -2.88 25.04
N PHE A 352 -2.71 -3.71 25.47
CA PHE A 352 -1.35 -3.73 24.95
C PHE A 352 -0.93 -5.14 24.56
N SER A 353 -0.30 -5.29 23.41
CA SER A 353 0.35 -6.54 23.01
C SER A 353 1.57 -6.27 22.13
N SER A 354 2.68 -6.97 22.39
CA SER A 354 3.89 -6.93 21.58
C SER A 354 4.70 -8.22 21.78
N ASP A 355 5.82 -8.35 21.07
CA ASP A 355 6.82 -9.33 21.46
C ASP A 355 7.33 -9.07 22.89
N TRP A 356 7.92 -10.08 23.51
CA TRP A 356 8.32 -10.03 24.92
C TRP A 356 9.37 -8.97 25.22
N LYS A 357 10.31 -8.75 24.30
CA LYS A 357 11.39 -7.78 24.52
C LYS A 357 10.78 -6.38 24.56
N PHE A 358 9.98 -6.03 23.55
CA PHE A 358 9.29 -4.76 23.51
C PHE A 358 8.34 -4.59 24.71
N LEU A 359 7.62 -5.65 25.09
CA LEU A 359 6.70 -5.67 26.23
C LEU A 359 7.44 -5.38 27.54
N SER A 360 8.55 -6.07 27.79
CA SER A 360 9.36 -5.88 28.99
C SER A 360 9.92 -4.47 29.09
N ILE A 361 10.38 -3.90 27.96
CA ILE A 361 10.87 -2.52 27.92
C ILE A 361 9.74 -1.56 28.24
N CYS A 362 8.56 -1.71 27.63
CA CYS A 362 7.42 -0.85 27.90
C CYS A 362 6.90 -0.96 29.34
N LEU A 363 7.07 -2.09 30.01
CA LEU A 363 6.74 -2.25 31.44
C LEU A 363 7.83 -1.76 32.40
N GLY A 364 8.99 -1.32 31.90
CA GLY A 364 10.14 -1.02 32.74
C GLY A 364 10.61 -2.24 33.54
N PHE A 365 10.56 -3.42 32.90
CA PHE A 365 10.73 -4.72 33.52
C PHE A 365 11.97 -5.44 33.01
N ASN A 366 12.49 -6.35 33.83
CA ASN A 366 13.65 -7.17 33.51
C ASN A 366 13.45 -8.04 32.25
N SER A 367 14.57 -8.43 31.65
CA SER A 367 14.60 -9.41 30.56
C SER A 367 14.10 -10.79 30.99
N ALA A 368 13.66 -11.58 30.00
CA ALA A 368 13.15 -12.95 30.18
C ALA A 368 14.09 -13.87 30.98
N ASN A 369 15.40 -13.68 30.85
CA ASN A 369 16.40 -14.51 31.52
C ASN A 369 16.68 -14.11 32.99
N SER A 370 15.99 -13.10 33.54
CA SER A 370 16.19 -12.64 34.91
C SER A 370 15.61 -13.61 35.96
N GLN A 371 15.96 -13.41 37.24
CA GLN A 371 15.39 -14.21 38.34
C GLN A 371 13.88 -14.03 38.47
N PHE A 372 13.40 -12.80 38.28
CA PHE A 372 11.99 -12.42 38.34
C PHE A 372 11.56 -12.01 36.94
N PHE A 373 11.05 -12.99 36.20
CA PHE A 373 10.79 -12.85 34.77
C PHE A 373 9.32 -12.59 34.45
N CYS A 374 8.37 -12.82 35.36
CA CYS A 374 6.95 -12.68 35.04
C CYS A 374 6.45 -11.26 35.36
N PRO A 375 5.89 -10.54 34.37
CA PRO A 375 5.31 -9.22 34.61
C PRO A 375 3.93 -9.26 35.30
N TRP A 376 3.28 -10.43 35.37
CA TRP A 376 1.91 -10.56 35.91
C TRP A 376 1.84 -11.11 37.34
N CYS A 377 2.84 -11.87 37.78
CA CYS A 377 2.87 -12.47 39.11
C CYS A 377 4.28 -12.43 39.75
N GLY A 378 4.36 -12.75 41.05
CA GLY A 378 5.59 -12.67 41.85
C GLY A 378 6.55 -13.87 41.72
N ILE A 379 6.47 -14.67 40.65
CA ILE A 379 7.29 -15.89 40.53
C ILE A 379 8.78 -15.58 40.36
N SER A 380 9.61 -16.40 41.01
CA SER A 380 11.04 -16.46 40.77
C SER A 380 11.46 -17.75 40.05
N LYS A 381 12.60 -17.72 39.35
CA LYS A 381 13.20 -18.91 38.70
C LYS A 381 13.32 -20.14 39.60
N LYS A 382 13.50 -19.95 40.92
CA LYS A 382 13.60 -21.04 41.90
C LYS A 382 12.29 -21.79 42.10
N GLN A 383 11.16 -21.17 41.76
CA GLN A 383 9.81 -21.69 42.03
C GLN A 383 9.13 -22.23 40.75
N VAL A 384 9.78 -22.17 39.59
CA VAL A 384 9.17 -22.53 38.30
C VAL A 384 8.77 -24.00 38.22
N ALA A 385 9.48 -24.87 38.94
CA ALA A 385 9.18 -26.30 39.02
C ALA A 385 8.38 -26.71 40.28
N ASP A 386 7.94 -25.75 41.09
CA ASP A 386 7.13 -26.03 42.27
C ASP A 386 5.67 -26.29 41.86
N LEU A 387 5.34 -27.56 41.62
CA LEU A 387 4.01 -28.03 41.24
C LEU A 387 2.94 -27.80 42.32
N GLY A 388 3.34 -27.48 43.55
CA GLY A 388 2.43 -27.19 44.66
C GLY A 388 1.95 -25.74 44.68
N LYS A 389 2.56 -24.85 43.88
CA LYS A 389 2.19 -23.44 43.80
C LYS A 389 1.32 -23.15 42.58
N GLN A 390 0.30 -22.35 42.82
CA GLN A 390 -0.56 -21.79 41.80
C GLN A 390 -0.18 -20.32 41.63
N TRP A 391 -0.16 -19.86 40.39
CA TRP A 391 0.13 -18.48 40.04
C TRP A 391 -1.05 -17.92 39.26
N SER A 392 -1.43 -16.69 39.59
CA SER A 392 -2.46 -15.92 38.90
C SER A 392 -1.92 -14.53 38.62
N ILE A 393 -2.57 -13.77 37.75
CA ILE A 393 -2.30 -12.33 37.62
C ILE A 393 -2.59 -11.70 38.98
N SER A 394 -1.55 -11.16 39.63
CA SER A 394 -1.62 -10.66 41.00
C SER A 394 -0.96 -9.30 41.18
N LYS A 395 -0.19 -8.85 40.19
CA LYS A 395 0.45 -7.54 40.19
C LYS A 395 -0.55 -6.50 39.71
N GLU A 396 -0.56 -5.35 40.38
CA GLU A 396 -1.47 -4.24 40.06
C GLU A 396 -0.73 -3.03 39.49
N MET A 397 -1.31 -2.41 38.46
CA MET A 397 -0.71 -1.22 37.83
C MET A 397 -0.75 0.00 38.77
N SER A 398 -1.73 0.08 39.66
CA SER A 398 -1.84 1.15 40.68
C SER A 398 -0.69 1.13 41.67
N GLU A 399 -0.22 -0.05 42.09
CA GLU A 399 0.94 -0.21 42.97
C GLU A 399 2.24 0.20 42.27
N LEU A 400 2.39 -0.16 41.00
CA LEU A 400 3.54 0.27 40.18
C LEU A 400 3.58 1.78 39.95
N LYS A 401 2.42 2.43 39.84
CA LYS A 401 2.31 3.90 39.77
C LYS A 401 2.76 4.58 41.06
N ALA A 402 2.41 4.00 42.22
CA ALA A 402 2.82 4.53 43.51
C ALA A 402 4.32 4.36 43.73
N ASN A 403 4.86 3.18 43.38
CA ASN A 403 6.29 2.89 43.41
C ASN A 403 6.62 1.80 42.39
N CYS A 404 7.43 2.15 41.38
CA CYS A 404 7.79 1.22 40.31
C CYS A 404 8.62 0.02 40.78
N ASN A 405 9.25 0.10 41.96
CA ASN A 405 10.03 -0.99 42.53
C ASN A 405 9.22 -1.84 43.54
N THR A 406 7.89 -1.64 43.63
CA THR A 406 7.03 -2.40 44.56
C THR A 406 7.12 -3.90 44.33
N TYR A 407 7.24 -4.31 43.06
CA TYR A 407 7.40 -5.71 42.69
C TYR A 407 8.79 -5.99 42.15
N ASP A 408 9.35 -7.13 42.55
CA ASP A 408 10.57 -7.64 41.99
C ASP A 408 10.48 -7.76 40.45
N GLY A 409 11.57 -7.32 39.82
CA GLY A 409 11.74 -7.33 38.36
C GLY A 409 11.36 -6.02 37.67
N HIS A 410 10.54 -5.17 38.29
CA HIS A 410 10.29 -3.81 37.79
C HIS A 410 11.38 -2.87 38.30
N HIS A 411 11.90 -2.03 37.42
CA HIS A 411 12.97 -1.07 37.72
C HIS A 411 12.67 0.33 37.17
N SER A 412 11.58 0.49 36.42
CA SER A 412 11.18 1.76 35.81
C SER A 412 9.66 1.83 35.70
N MET A 413 9.12 3.04 35.62
CA MET A 413 7.67 3.24 35.49
C MET A 413 7.17 2.64 34.17
N PRO A 414 6.08 1.86 34.15
CA PRO A 414 5.49 1.42 32.89
C PRO A 414 5.15 2.61 31.97
N LEU A 415 5.55 2.52 30.70
CA LEU A 415 5.33 3.56 29.69
C LEU A 415 3.84 3.73 29.37
N PHE A 416 3.05 2.65 29.45
CA PHE A 416 1.59 2.69 29.29
C PHE A 416 0.89 2.40 30.62
N ASP A 417 1.21 3.19 31.64
CA ASP A 417 0.66 3.06 33.00
C ASP A 417 -0.86 3.24 33.08
N MET A 418 -1.49 3.84 32.07
CA MET A 418 -2.95 3.93 31.95
C MET A 418 -3.62 2.58 31.61
N ILE A 419 -2.85 1.55 31.22
CA ILE A 419 -3.35 0.22 30.86
C ILE A 419 -3.15 -0.73 32.04
N SER A 420 -4.23 -1.32 32.54
CA SER A 420 -4.18 -2.34 33.61
C SER A 420 -3.36 -3.56 33.19
N LEU A 421 -2.61 -4.18 34.10
CA LEU A 421 -1.69 -5.29 33.80
C LEU A 421 -2.39 -6.52 33.19
N ASP A 422 -3.65 -6.73 33.51
CA ASP A 422 -4.49 -7.79 32.93
C ASP A 422 -4.98 -7.49 31.50
N HIS A 423 -4.73 -6.29 30.99
CA HIS A 423 -4.89 -5.91 29.59
C HIS A 423 -3.55 -5.88 28.80
N TRP A 424 -2.44 -6.27 29.44
CA TRP A 424 -1.16 -6.53 28.75
C TRP A 424 -1.11 -8.00 28.35
N ILE A 425 -1.49 -8.29 27.11
CA ILE A 425 -1.68 -9.65 26.61
C ILE A 425 -0.40 -10.12 25.90
N PRO A 426 0.15 -11.30 26.26
CA PRO A 426 1.29 -11.86 25.55
C PRO A 426 0.93 -12.20 24.09
N ASP A 427 1.88 -12.06 23.18
CA ASP A 427 1.65 -12.41 21.78
C ASP A 427 1.44 -13.92 21.59
N GLU A 428 0.27 -14.29 21.08
CA GLU A 428 -0.11 -15.67 20.72
C GLU A 428 0.95 -16.32 19.82
N LEU A 429 1.46 -15.60 18.81
CA LEU A 429 2.42 -16.16 17.86
C LEU A 429 3.72 -16.55 18.58
N HIS A 430 4.26 -15.67 19.42
CA HIS A 430 5.45 -15.97 20.20
C HIS A 430 5.23 -17.13 21.18
N VAL A 431 4.07 -17.21 21.83
CA VAL A 431 3.72 -18.35 22.70
C VAL A 431 3.72 -19.67 21.91
N LEU A 432 3.19 -19.67 20.68
CA LEU A 432 3.11 -20.84 19.82
C LEU A 432 4.44 -21.21 19.16
N GLU A 433 5.23 -20.23 18.73
CA GLU A 433 6.59 -20.46 18.19
C GLU A 433 7.49 -21.13 19.21
N ILE A 434 7.28 -20.86 20.49
CA ILE A 434 8.05 -21.48 21.57
C ILE A 434 7.72 -22.96 21.66
N ILE A 435 6.45 -23.33 21.52
CA ILE A 435 6.04 -24.74 21.41
C ILE A 435 6.78 -25.40 20.23
N VAL A 436 6.85 -24.73 19.06
CA VAL A 436 7.58 -25.25 17.89
C VAL A 436 9.09 -25.36 18.13
N LYS A 437 9.73 -24.32 18.68
CA LYS A 437 11.17 -24.27 18.96
C LYS A 437 11.55 -25.34 19.96
N GLU A 438 10.73 -25.56 20.99
CA GLU A 438 10.93 -26.61 21.97
C GLU A 438 10.72 -28.01 21.38
N MET A 439 9.73 -28.20 20.49
CA MET A 439 9.54 -29.46 19.77
C MET A 439 10.73 -29.77 18.84
N ASN A 440 11.26 -28.77 18.14
CA ASN A 440 12.46 -28.94 17.32
C ASN A 440 13.70 -29.24 18.18
N ARG A 441 13.83 -28.66 19.38
CA ARG A 441 14.93 -28.91 20.34
C ARG A 441 14.99 -30.38 20.75
N ILE A 442 13.84 -31.03 20.95
CA ILE A 442 13.76 -32.47 21.26
C ILE A 442 13.82 -33.36 20.02
N LYS A 443 14.24 -32.81 18.88
CA LYS A 443 14.40 -33.49 17.58
C LYS A 443 13.09 -34.05 17.00
N VAL A 444 11.94 -33.57 17.48
CA VAL A 444 10.64 -33.86 16.86
C VAL A 444 10.41 -32.82 15.77
N LYS A 445 10.36 -33.26 14.51
CA LYS A 445 10.03 -32.37 13.39
C LYS A 445 8.55 -31.98 13.47
N PHE A 446 8.29 -30.77 13.91
CA PHE A 446 6.94 -30.22 14.03
C PHE A 446 6.88 -28.81 13.43
N GLN A 447 5.91 -28.58 12.55
CA GLN A 447 5.68 -27.31 11.87
C GLN A 447 4.19 -27.03 11.79
N PHE A 448 3.82 -25.76 11.92
CA PHE A 448 2.48 -25.26 11.59
C PHE A 448 2.49 -24.66 10.17
N TRP A 449 1.42 -24.85 9.41
CA TRP A 449 1.18 -24.14 8.15
C TRP A 449 -0.29 -23.78 8.00
N GLN A 450 -0.59 -22.75 7.21
CA GLN A 450 -1.96 -22.35 6.92
C GLN A 450 -2.40 -22.90 5.56
N GLU A 451 -3.53 -23.59 5.50
CA GLU A 451 -4.13 -24.03 4.24
C GLU A 451 -4.71 -22.83 3.49
N ARG A 452 -4.39 -22.77 2.19
CA ARG A 452 -4.68 -21.59 1.35
C ARG A 452 -6.17 -21.36 1.11
N GLU A 453 -6.99 -22.41 1.13
CA GLU A 453 -8.41 -22.34 0.76
C GLU A 453 -9.31 -22.07 1.97
N SER A 454 -9.08 -22.77 3.08
CA SER A 454 -9.88 -22.69 4.30
C SER A 454 -9.41 -21.62 5.28
N LYS A 455 -8.18 -21.11 5.11
CA LYS A 455 -7.44 -20.32 6.12
C LYS A 455 -7.28 -21.04 7.46
N THR A 456 -7.55 -22.35 7.53
CA THR A 456 -7.31 -23.16 8.72
C THR A 456 -5.82 -23.43 8.87
N TRP A 457 -5.34 -23.43 10.11
CA TRP A 457 -3.97 -23.78 10.41
C TRP A 457 -3.89 -25.28 10.63
N ASN A 458 -3.07 -25.94 9.81
CA ASN A 458 -2.69 -27.33 9.95
C ASN A 458 -1.29 -27.44 10.55
N PHE A 459 -0.95 -28.64 11.01
CA PHE A 459 0.32 -28.94 11.64
C PHE A 459 0.84 -30.28 11.13
N THR A 460 2.14 -30.48 11.31
CA THR A 460 2.82 -31.71 10.85
C THR A 460 2.13 -32.90 11.49
N SER A 461 1.49 -33.73 10.66
CA SER A 461 0.99 -35.01 11.12
C SER A 461 2.19 -35.83 11.55
N LEU A 462 2.34 -35.98 12.85
CA LEU A 462 3.39 -36.82 13.41
C LEU A 462 3.15 -38.26 12.93
N VAL A 463 4.20 -38.99 12.57
CA VAL A 463 4.11 -40.38 12.10
C VAL A 463 5.14 -41.23 12.83
N GLY A 464 4.76 -42.46 13.21
CA GLY A 464 5.63 -43.37 13.96
C GLY A 464 5.74 -43.06 15.46
N GLY A 465 6.83 -43.45 16.11
CA GLY A 465 7.07 -43.29 17.56
C GLY A 465 6.97 -41.85 18.10
N ASP A 466 7.06 -40.85 17.22
CA ASP A 466 6.86 -39.43 17.54
C ASP A 466 5.39 -39.09 17.82
N LYS A 467 4.41 -39.86 17.29
CA LYS A 467 2.98 -39.75 17.64
C LYS A 467 2.73 -40.08 19.11
N LEU A 468 3.33 -41.16 19.62
CA LEU A 468 3.09 -41.60 20.99
C LEU A 468 3.63 -40.62 22.03
N LYS A 469 4.74 -39.91 21.72
CA LYS A 469 5.34 -38.91 22.62
C LYS A 469 4.67 -37.54 22.61
N VAL A 470 3.96 -37.17 21.55
CA VAL A 470 3.34 -35.83 21.44
C VAL A 470 1.81 -35.91 21.48
N LEU A 471 1.17 -36.90 20.83
CA LEU A 471 -0.28 -37.05 20.84
C LEU A 471 -0.85 -37.60 22.16
N GLN A 472 -0.04 -38.21 23.04
CA GLN A 472 -0.46 -38.48 24.42
C GLN A 472 -0.40 -37.23 25.31
N PHE A 473 0.33 -36.18 24.92
CA PHE A 473 0.76 -35.11 25.83
C PHE A 473 0.56 -33.68 25.34
N PHE A 474 0.04 -33.43 24.13
CA PHE A 474 -0.12 -32.09 23.56
C PHE A 474 -1.35 -32.03 22.63
N ASP A 475 -2.54 -31.84 23.21
CA ASP A 475 -3.70 -31.39 22.45
C ASP A 475 -3.72 -29.85 22.46
N LEU A 476 -3.34 -29.21 21.35
CA LEU A 476 -3.13 -27.76 21.21
C LEU A 476 -4.46 -26.98 21.15
N ALA A 477 -5.32 -27.24 22.12
CA ALA A 477 -6.64 -26.68 22.37
C ALA A 477 -6.67 -25.13 22.36
N ILE A 478 -5.51 -24.46 22.46
CA ILE A 478 -5.31 -23.01 22.27
C ILE A 478 -5.94 -22.49 20.97
N ARG A 479 -5.99 -23.32 19.92
CA ARG A 479 -6.48 -22.90 18.60
C ARG A 479 -7.87 -23.40 18.25
N ASP A 480 -8.46 -24.30 19.05
CA ASP A 480 -9.85 -24.70 18.90
C ASP A 480 -10.75 -23.64 19.54
N PRO A 481 -11.57 -22.93 18.77
CA PRO A 481 -12.51 -21.94 19.31
C PRO A 481 -13.47 -22.51 20.36
N ALA A 482 -13.65 -23.83 20.40
CA ALA A 482 -14.51 -24.52 21.36
C ALA A 482 -13.82 -24.86 22.70
N THR A 483 -12.50 -24.68 22.83
CA THR A 483 -11.79 -24.95 24.08
C THR A 483 -12.07 -23.85 25.09
N ASP A 484 -12.71 -24.22 26.20
CA ASP A 484 -12.91 -23.31 27.33
C ASP A 484 -11.62 -23.11 28.15
N SER A 485 -11.54 -21.97 28.84
CA SER A 485 -10.38 -21.55 29.62
C SER A 485 -9.98 -22.56 30.71
N GLU A 486 -10.94 -23.22 31.34
CA GLU A 486 -10.72 -24.19 32.41
C GLU A 486 -10.14 -25.50 31.87
N THR A 487 -10.66 -25.99 30.75
CA THR A 487 -10.09 -27.16 30.04
C THR A 487 -8.67 -26.86 29.58
N PHE A 488 -8.42 -25.66 29.04
CA PHE A 488 -7.06 -25.26 28.66
C PHE A 488 -6.11 -25.25 29.87
N LYS A 489 -6.53 -24.67 31.00
CA LYS A 489 -5.73 -24.65 32.25
C LYS A 489 -5.34 -26.06 32.68
N LYS A 490 -6.32 -26.98 32.77
CA LYS A 490 -6.08 -28.39 33.17
C LYS A 490 -5.08 -29.08 32.26
N ASN A 491 -5.20 -28.88 30.95
CA ASN A 491 -4.28 -29.44 29.97
C ASN A 491 -2.87 -28.86 30.16
N ALA A 492 -2.74 -27.55 30.30
CA ALA A 492 -1.44 -26.91 30.47
C ALA A 492 -0.74 -27.31 31.79
N GLU A 493 -1.48 -27.44 32.90
CA GLU A 493 -0.96 -27.96 34.16
C GLU A 493 -0.52 -29.43 34.06
N TYR A 494 -1.32 -30.25 33.37
CA TYR A 494 -0.96 -31.63 33.08
C TYR A 494 0.34 -31.70 32.27
N TRP A 495 0.52 -30.78 31.30
CA TRP A 495 1.77 -30.66 30.55
C TRP A 495 2.93 -30.30 31.46
N LEU A 496 2.81 -29.30 32.32
CA LEU A 496 3.88 -28.93 33.25
C LEU A 496 4.35 -30.13 34.09
N ARG A 497 3.41 -30.95 34.59
CA ARG A 497 3.72 -32.17 35.35
C ARG A 497 4.49 -33.19 34.52
N LEU A 498 4.07 -33.41 33.27
CA LEU A 498 4.75 -34.31 32.35
C LEU A 498 6.16 -33.83 32.01
N PHE A 499 6.32 -32.55 31.69
CA PHE A 499 7.61 -31.94 31.38
C PHE A 499 8.60 -32.13 32.53
N LEU A 500 8.13 -31.95 33.77
CA LEU A 500 8.93 -32.10 34.99
C LEU A 500 9.03 -33.55 35.49
N THR A 501 8.64 -34.55 34.69
CA THR A 501 8.82 -35.96 35.05
C THR A 501 10.31 -36.22 35.32
N PRO A 502 10.69 -36.64 36.54
CA PRO A 502 12.08 -36.83 36.90
C PRO A 502 12.69 -37.99 36.11
N SER A 503 14.01 -37.95 35.92
CA SER A 503 14.73 -39.11 35.38
C SER A 503 14.74 -40.23 36.42
N ILE A 504 14.57 -41.47 35.96
CA ILE A 504 14.58 -42.67 36.80
C ILE A 504 15.90 -43.41 36.59
N GLY A 505 16.60 -43.70 37.68
CA GLY A 505 17.90 -44.37 37.67
C GLY A 505 19.09 -43.43 37.50
N THR A 506 20.28 -44.02 37.42
CA THR A 506 21.57 -43.33 37.37
C THR A 506 22.02 -43.08 35.92
N PRO A 507 22.50 -41.87 35.56
CA PRO A 507 22.98 -41.61 34.21
C PRO A 507 24.05 -42.62 33.78
N ASN A 508 23.93 -43.15 32.55
CA ASN A 508 24.77 -44.19 31.94
C ASN A 508 24.49 -45.65 32.34
N ASP A 509 23.47 -45.93 33.17
CA ASP A 509 23.02 -47.30 33.43
C ASP A 509 22.06 -47.82 32.34
N LYS A 510 22.05 -49.15 32.16
CA LYS A 510 21.12 -49.82 31.22
C LYS A 510 19.64 -49.60 31.53
N ASN A 511 19.31 -49.29 32.79
CA ASN A 511 17.94 -49.05 33.26
C ASN A 511 17.62 -47.56 33.42
N PHE A 512 18.49 -46.66 32.96
CA PHE A 512 18.26 -45.22 33.02
C PHE A 512 17.11 -44.84 32.09
N VAL A 513 16.05 -44.26 32.65
CA VAL A 513 14.97 -43.64 31.90
C VAL A 513 15.10 -42.13 32.09
N GLN A 514 15.52 -41.44 31.03
CA GLN A 514 15.64 -40.00 31.06
C GLN A 514 14.25 -39.35 31.19
N GLY A 515 14.11 -38.48 32.19
CA GLY A 515 12.97 -37.57 32.32
C GLY A 515 12.97 -36.54 31.20
N LEU A 516 11.84 -35.89 30.94
CA LEU A 516 11.72 -35.02 29.75
C LEU A 516 12.54 -33.73 29.90
N TYR A 517 12.33 -32.98 30.99
CA TYR A 517 12.97 -31.67 31.22
C TYR A 517 13.43 -31.52 32.67
N ARG A 518 14.45 -30.69 32.90
CA ARG A 518 14.85 -30.24 34.23
C ARG A 518 14.12 -28.94 34.58
N PRO A 519 13.95 -28.62 35.87
CA PRO A 519 13.43 -27.31 36.32
C PRO A 519 14.06 -26.10 35.63
N ASN A 520 15.38 -26.14 35.39
CA ASN A 520 16.13 -25.05 34.76
C ASN A 520 15.87 -24.90 33.26
N ASP A 521 15.24 -25.89 32.61
CA ASP A 521 14.89 -25.85 31.19
C ASP A 521 13.54 -25.15 30.94
N LEU A 522 12.76 -24.84 31.99
CA LEU A 522 11.48 -24.16 31.85
C LEU A 522 11.68 -22.67 31.55
N THR A 523 11.17 -22.24 30.40
CA THR A 523 11.26 -20.84 29.96
C THR A 523 10.16 -19.99 30.61
N PRO A 524 10.38 -18.66 30.70
CA PRO A 524 9.35 -17.69 31.12
C PRO A 524 8.01 -17.87 30.42
N TYR A 525 8.05 -18.15 29.12
CA TYR A 525 6.85 -18.32 28.32
C TYR A 525 6.11 -19.61 28.63
N PHE A 526 6.79 -20.67 29.06
CA PHE A 526 6.13 -21.89 29.51
C PHE A 526 5.33 -21.62 30.80
N HIS A 527 5.89 -20.83 31.71
CA HIS A 527 5.14 -20.38 32.89
C HIS A 527 3.89 -19.56 32.50
N VAL A 528 4.03 -18.60 31.57
CA VAL A 528 2.90 -17.78 31.08
C VAL A 528 1.84 -18.64 30.40
N LEU A 529 2.27 -19.63 29.59
CA LEU A 529 1.40 -20.60 28.94
C LEU A 529 0.53 -21.36 29.94
N VAL A 530 1.15 -21.84 31.03
CA VAL A 530 0.46 -22.68 32.02
C VAL A 530 -0.44 -21.86 32.94
N TYR A 531 0.05 -20.73 33.43
CA TYR A 531 -0.60 -20.02 34.53
C TYR A 531 -1.38 -18.77 34.12
N HIS A 532 -1.11 -18.17 32.96
CA HIS A 532 -1.70 -16.87 32.60
C HIS A 532 -2.51 -16.89 31.30
N VAL A 533 -2.18 -17.75 30.33
CA VAL A 533 -2.93 -17.82 29.06
C VAL A 533 -4.41 -18.13 29.30
N HIS A 534 -4.76 -19.01 30.24
CA HIS A 534 -6.15 -19.29 30.56
C HIS A 534 -6.88 -18.07 31.15
N GLU A 535 -6.20 -17.27 31.98
CA GLU A 535 -6.76 -16.03 32.55
C GLU A 535 -7.03 -15.02 31.44
N PHE A 536 -6.11 -14.89 30.49
CA PHE A 536 -6.30 -14.03 29.32
C PHE A 536 -7.38 -14.55 28.37
N MET A 537 -7.53 -15.86 28.19
CA MET A 537 -8.65 -16.42 27.41
C MET A 537 -9.99 -15.99 27.99
N GLU A 538 -10.13 -16.02 29.32
CA GLU A 538 -11.38 -15.59 29.98
C GLU A 538 -11.60 -14.08 29.85
N LYS A 539 -10.56 -13.28 30.14
CA LYS A 539 -10.63 -11.81 30.08
C LYS A 539 -10.82 -11.26 28.66
N THR A 540 -10.36 -11.99 27.63
CA THR A 540 -10.41 -11.56 26.23
C THR A 540 -11.38 -12.36 25.37
N LYS A 541 -12.33 -13.08 25.99
CA LYS A 541 -13.26 -14.01 25.35
C LYS A 541 -14.04 -13.41 24.17
N GLU A 542 -14.32 -12.10 24.21
CA GLU A 542 -15.02 -11.38 23.13
C GLU A 542 -14.26 -11.39 21.79
N TRP A 543 -12.92 -11.30 21.82
CA TRP A 543 -12.08 -11.25 20.60
C TRP A 543 -11.23 -12.51 20.39
N GLY A 544 -10.95 -13.24 21.48
CA GLY A 544 -10.00 -14.35 21.52
C GLY A 544 -8.53 -13.90 21.45
N LEU A 545 -7.62 -14.77 21.88
CA LEU A 545 -6.17 -14.46 21.93
C LEU A 545 -5.56 -14.10 20.57
N LYS A 546 -6.12 -14.61 19.46
CA LYS A 546 -5.69 -14.29 18.09
C LYS A 546 -5.77 -12.80 17.78
N ALA A 547 -6.72 -12.09 18.40
CA ALA A 547 -6.85 -10.64 18.27
C ALA A 547 -5.64 -9.88 18.82
N PHE A 548 -4.79 -10.51 19.63
CA PHE A 548 -3.58 -9.94 20.23
C PHE A 548 -2.29 -10.35 19.53
N SER A 549 -2.39 -11.07 18.40
CA SER A 549 -1.22 -11.44 17.61
C SER A 549 -0.46 -10.22 17.08
N CYS A 550 0.86 -10.25 17.17
CA CYS A 550 1.74 -9.16 16.71
C CYS A 550 2.27 -9.36 15.28
N ALA A 551 1.95 -10.50 14.64
CA ALA A 551 2.30 -10.78 13.25
C ALA A 551 1.91 -9.69 12.23
N PRO A 552 0.75 -9.01 12.35
CA PRO A 552 0.40 -7.91 11.45
C PRO A 552 1.33 -6.71 11.59
N VAL A 553 1.82 -6.43 12.80
CA VAL A 553 2.76 -5.33 13.11
C VAL A 553 4.13 -5.63 12.51
N GLU A 554 4.63 -6.85 12.71
CA GLU A 554 5.89 -7.31 12.09
C GLU A 554 5.83 -7.24 10.56
N LYS A 555 4.72 -7.72 9.98
CA LYS A 555 4.49 -7.68 8.53
C LYS A 555 4.40 -6.24 8.02
N LYS A 556 3.78 -5.33 8.78
CA LYS A 556 3.73 -3.90 8.47
C LYS A 556 5.12 -3.29 8.46
N ASN A 557 5.92 -3.59 9.48
CA ASN A 557 7.30 -3.13 9.59
C ASN A 557 8.12 -3.60 8.39
N HIS A 558 8.05 -4.89 8.06
CA HIS A 558 8.70 -5.46 6.86
C HIS A 558 8.23 -4.80 5.55
N GLN A 559 6.93 -4.52 5.41
CA GLN A 559 6.39 -3.81 4.25
C GLN A 559 6.93 -2.39 4.13
N GLN A 560 6.98 -1.62 5.22
CA GLN A 560 7.52 -0.26 5.23
C GLN A 560 9.01 -0.26 4.86
N VAL A 561 9.81 -1.14 5.48
CA VAL A 561 11.23 -1.34 5.16
C VAL A 561 11.42 -1.67 3.68
N SER A 562 10.67 -2.65 3.17
CA SER A 562 10.79 -3.06 1.78
C SER A 562 10.32 -2.01 0.77
N GLN A 563 9.36 -1.16 1.12
CA GLN A 563 8.76 -0.19 0.19
C GLN A 563 9.54 1.12 0.11
N PHE A 564 10.05 1.59 1.23
CA PHE A 564 10.62 2.93 1.35
C PHE A 564 12.14 2.91 1.52
N PHE A 565 12.72 1.77 1.94
CA PHE A 565 14.17 1.65 2.13
C PHE A 565 14.82 0.65 1.16
N ARG A 566 14.11 -0.35 0.59
CA ARG A 566 14.71 -1.30 -0.38
C ARG A 566 14.50 -0.97 -1.87
N LYS A 567 13.47 -0.20 -2.20
CA LYS A 567 13.17 0.23 -3.57
C LYS A 567 13.56 1.70 -3.69
N THR A 568 14.36 2.04 -4.70
CA THR A 568 14.82 3.41 -5.01
C THR A 568 13.74 4.45 -4.70
N LEU A 569 14.13 5.45 -3.91
CA LEU A 569 13.29 6.52 -3.39
C LEU A 569 12.49 7.18 -4.53
N ARG A 570 11.16 7.06 -4.44
CA ARG A 570 10.21 7.31 -5.54
C ARG A 570 10.20 8.74 -6.09
N ASP A 571 10.77 9.69 -5.35
CA ASP A 571 10.57 11.11 -5.64
C ASP A 571 11.74 11.80 -6.34
N GLY A 572 12.87 11.12 -6.61
CA GLY A 572 13.92 11.62 -7.52
C GLY A 572 14.37 13.09 -7.31
N GLY A 573 14.22 13.62 -6.10
CA GLY A 573 14.45 15.02 -5.80
C GLY A 573 15.93 15.33 -5.59
N ASN A 574 16.38 16.48 -6.09
CA ASN A 574 17.67 17.07 -5.73
C ASN A 574 17.82 17.14 -4.21
N GLY A 575 19.00 16.78 -3.70
CA GLY A 575 19.28 16.47 -2.29
C GLY A 575 19.05 17.56 -1.23
N MET A 576 18.53 18.74 -1.57
CA MET A 576 18.22 19.82 -0.61
C MET A 576 16.77 19.81 -0.08
N ASP A 577 15.79 19.26 -0.81
CA ASP A 577 14.37 19.23 -0.42
C ASP A 577 13.83 17.80 -0.13
N ARG A 578 14.74 16.83 0.04
CA ARG A 578 14.37 15.41 0.22
C ARG A 578 13.72 15.21 1.59
N LYS A 579 12.40 14.96 1.60
CA LYS A 579 11.68 14.55 2.83
C LYS A 579 12.23 13.23 3.35
N SER A 580 12.37 13.08 4.66
CA SER A 580 12.82 11.81 5.25
C SER A 580 11.83 10.67 4.96
N ALA A 581 12.36 9.46 4.76
CA ALA A 581 11.58 8.24 4.54
C ALA A 581 10.46 8.04 5.58
N ILE A 582 10.70 8.41 6.84
CA ILE A 582 9.70 8.33 7.92
C ILE A 582 8.49 9.22 7.63
N ILE A 583 8.72 10.47 7.21
CA ILE A 583 7.62 11.38 6.85
C ILE A 583 6.89 10.85 5.62
N GLN A 584 7.61 10.31 4.63
CA GLN A 584 7.00 9.72 3.44
C GLN A 584 6.11 8.50 3.79
N ILE A 585 6.53 7.65 4.73
CA ILE A 585 5.76 6.51 5.24
C ILE A 585 4.48 7.01 5.91
N LEU A 586 4.58 7.97 6.84
CA LEU A 586 3.42 8.49 7.56
C LEU A 586 2.46 9.25 6.63
N GLU A 587 2.96 10.00 5.64
CA GLU A 587 2.14 10.64 4.60
C GLU A 587 1.43 9.58 3.74
N PHE A 588 2.12 8.49 3.37
CA PHE A 588 1.50 7.37 2.68
C PHE A 588 0.38 6.73 3.50
N GLU A 589 0.58 6.48 4.78
CA GLU A 589 -0.47 5.94 5.64
C GLU A 589 -1.66 6.90 5.80
N ASN A 590 -1.41 8.21 5.90
CA ASN A 590 -2.48 9.21 5.90
C ASN A 590 -3.28 9.16 4.58
N ARG A 591 -2.64 9.04 3.42
CA ARG A 591 -3.34 8.87 2.15
C ARG A 591 -4.18 7.59 2.11
N ARG A 592 -3.71 6.50 2.74
CA ARG A 592 -4.49 5.26 2.84
C ARG A 592 -5.76 5.42 3.67
N LEU A 593 -5.69 6.18 4.76
CA LEU A 593 -6.88 6.56 5.52
C LEU A 593 -7.84 7.35 4.63
N TYR A 594 -7.33 8.35 3.89
CA TYR A 594 -8.12 9.13 2.94
C TYR A 594 -8.88 8.27 1.94
N TYR A 595 -8.22 7.27 1.34
CA TYR A 595 -8.85 6.38 0.35
C TYR A 595 -9.96 5.53 0.94
N THR A 596 -9.80 5.11 2.20
CA THR A 596 -10.74 4.21 2.87
C THR A 596 -11.99 4.99 3.31
N THR A 597 -11.81 6.18 3.87
CA THR A 597 -12.92 7.01 4.37
C THR A 597 -13.73 7.66 3.25
N ASN A 598 -13.13 7.98 2.10
CA ASN A 598 -13.84 8.60 0.97
C ASN A 598 -14.35 7.57 -0.08
N ASP A 599 -14.26 6.27 0.21
CA ASP A 599 -14.73 5.16 -0.63
C ASP A 599 -14.41 5.29 -2.13
N ILE A 600 -13.16 5.65 -2.42
CA ILE A 600 -12.70 5.95 -3.79
C ILE A 600 -12.79 4.71 -4.71
N SER A 601 -12.91 3.51 -4.13
CA SER A 601 -13.11 2.26 -4.88
C SER A 601 -14.50 2.07 -5.48
N GLN A 602 -15.57 2.58 -4.86
CA GLN A 602 -16.95 2.28 -5.30
C GLN A 602 -17.52 3.29 -6.29
N GLN A 603 -16.91 4.46 -6.42
CA GLN A 603 -17.44 5.56 -7.24
C GLN A 603 -17.26 5.38 -8.77
N THR A 604 -16.65 4.29 -9.25
CA THR A 604 -16.25 4.15 -10.68
C THR A 604 -17.13 3.22 -11.52
N CYS A 605 -18.24 2.69 -11.02
CA CYS A 605 -19.17 1.92 -11.84
C CYS A 605 -20.35 2.78 -12.31
N SER A 606 -20.28 3.28 -13.55
CA SER A 606 -21.43 3.89 -14.24
C SER A 606 -21.98 2.93 -15.30
N ASN A 607 -23.30 2.76 -15.30
CA ASN A 607 -24.09 1.93 -16.21
C ASN A 607 -23.68 2.15 -17.68
N THR A 608 -22.88 1.23 -18.22
CA THR A 608 -22.52 1.26 -19.64
C THR A 608 -23.41 0.27 -20.39
N ILE A 609 -24.33 0.77 -21.19
CA ILE A 609 -25.11 -0.06 -22.11
C ILE A 609 -24.28 -0.22 -23.39
N ASN A 610 -23.69 -1.39 -23.59
CA ASN A 610 -22.98 -1.70 -24.83
C ASN A 610 -23.98 -2.04 -25.93
N LEU A 611 -24.27 -1.08 -26.80
CA LEU A 611 -25.02 -1.32 -28.03
C LEU A 611 -24.03 -1.70 -29.14
N ARG A 612 -24.18 -2.90 -29.70
CA ARG A 612 -23.61 -3.23 -31.02
C ARG A 612 -24.69 -2.89 -32.05
N VAL A 613 -24.40 -1.93 -32.91
CA VAL A 613 -25.21 -1.61 -34.10
C VAL A 613 -24.73 -2.48 -35.25
#